data_AF-A0AAN8IEF9-F1
#
_entry.id   AF-A0AAN8IEF9-F1
#
_cell.length_a   1.000
_cell.length_b   1.000
_cell.length_c   1.000
_cell.angle_alpha   90.00
_cell.angle_beta   90.00
_cell.angle_gamma   90.00
#
_symmetry.space_group_name_H-M   'P 1'
#
loop_
_entity.id
_entity.type
_entity.pdbx_description
1 polymer ?
#
loop_
_entity_poly.entity_id
_entity_poly.type
_entity_poly.pdbx_seq_one_letter_code
_entity_poly.pdbx_strand_id
1 'polypeptide(L)'
;MNIIGSPVIGAVGARVVAWIIPRLQENKKRQAFILVCVYGMFMLCETCSASPALGLVVFGIMLSSYREKFTPETTAMALELWAAMGYWANNVIFIFAGFCVGMEIFSHSSHNLYRQLHGSTYYEIDMEDMSILIEGMLLSPIPFFARIASIYIFCKFWKLISSQPTPPRSDFTILAYAGLRGALGLILAMELRSKLGDPMTKKILLLTCSTTFVCLVFQVGRGQNR
;
A
#
# COMPACT_ATOMS: atom_id res chain seq x y z
N MET A 1 -17.06 12.26 -9.11
CA MET A 1 -17.22 11.51 -10.39
C MET A 1 -16.04 10.56 -10.61
N ASN A 2 -15.42 10.04 -9.54
CA ASN A 2 -14.00 9.64 -9.58
C ASN A 2 -13.82 8.12 -9.67
N ILE A 3 -14.80 7.32 -9.21
CA ILE A 3 -14.67 5.86 -9.16
C ILE A 3 -14.81 5.23 -10.55
N ILE A 4 -15.64 5.80 -11.42
CA ILE A 4 -15.86 5.30 -12.80
C ILE A 4 -14.95 6.04 -13.79
N GLY A 5 -14.67 7.33 -13.57
CA GLY A 5 -13.81 8.11 -14.46
C GLY A 5 -12.35 7.64 -14.48
N SER A 6 -11.77 7.31 -13.32
CA SER A 6 -10.36 6.91 -13.24
C SER A 6 -10.06 5.60 -14.00
N PRO A 7 -10.87 4.53 -13.87
CA PRO A 7 -10.68 3.31 -14.66
C PRO A 7 -10.82 3.52 -16.17
N VAL A 8 -11.76 4.36 -16.60
CA VAL A 8 -11.96 4.65 -18.03
C VAL A 8 -10.74 5.36 -18.62
N ILE A 9 -10.24 6.38 -17.92
CA ILE A 9 -9.03 7.11 -18.33
C ILE A 9 -7.82 6.16 -18.37
N GLY A 10 -7.66 5.31 -17.35
CA GLY A 10 -6.61 4.29 -17.30
C GLY A 10 -6.68 3.30 -18.46
N ALA A 11 -7.87 2.81 -18.79
CA ALA A 11 -8.09 1.88 -19.90
C ALA A 11 -7.83 2.50 -21.28
N VAL A 12 -8.28 3.75 -21.50
CA VAL A 12 -8.01 4.49 -22.73
C VAL A 12 -6.51 4.75 -22.87
N GLY A 13 -5.85 5.20 -21.81
CA GLY A 13 -4.40 5.41 -21.80
C GLY A 13 -3.63 4.13 -22.12
N ALA A 14 -4.02 2.99 -21.55
CA ALA A 14 -3.38 1.70 -21.81
C ALA A 14 -3.54 1.29 -23.28
N ARG A 15 -4.70 1.55 -23.88
CA ARG A 15 -4.95 1.27 -25.30
C ARG A 15 -4.09 2.15 -26.23
N VAL A 16 -3.95 3.43 -25.91
CA VAL A 16 -3.07 4.36 -26.64
C VAL A 16 -1.62 3.91 -26.55
N VAL A 17 -1.14 3.60 -25.35
CA VAL A 17 0.23 3.13 -25.13
C VAL A 17 0.49 1.81 -25.85
N ALA A 18 -0.43 0.83 -25.77
CA ALA A 18 -0.33 -0.44 -26.49
C ALA A 18 -0.31 -0.27 -28.02
N TRP A 19 -0.91 0.80 -28.55
CA TRP A 19 -0.85 1.14 -29.97
C TRP A 19 0.47 1.82 -30.38
N ILE A 20 1.11 2.58 -29.49
CA ILE A 20 2.40 3.23 -29.74
C ILE A 20 3.58 2.28 -29.57
N ILE A 21 3.57 1.39 -28.58
CA ILE A 21 4.68 0.45 -28.30
C ILE A 21 5.18 -0.35 -29.52
N PRO A 22 4.33 -0.90 -30.43
CA PRO A 22 4.82 -1.61 -31.60
C PRO A 22 5.61 -0.74 -32.59
N ARG A 23 5.47 0.60 -32.53
CA ARG A 23 6.26 1.52 -33.37
C ARG A 23 7.69 1.74 -32.88
N LEU A 24 7.99 1.37 -31.63
CA LEU A 24 9.35 1.46 -31.10
C LEU A 24 10.09 0.15 -31.40
N GLN A 25 11.07 0.22 -32.29
CA GLN A 25 11.89 -0.94 -32.71
C GLN A 25 12.82 -1.42 -31.58
N GLU A 26 13.35 -0.51 -30.76
CA GLU A 26 14.34 -0.83 -29.73
C GLU A 26 13.74 -1.19 -28.37
N ASN A 27 14.27 -2.27 -27.79
CA ASN A 27 13.84 -2.81 -26.49
C ASN A 27 14.09 -1.84 -25.33
N LYS A 28 15.24 -1.15 -25.31
CA LYS A 28 15.58 -0.17 -24.26
C LYS A 28 14.64 1.04 -24.29
N LYS A 29 14.30 1.52 -25.49
CA LYS A 29 13.39 2.66 -25.69
C LYS A 29 11.98 2.33 -25.24
N ARG A 30 11.49 1.10 -25.47
CA ARG A 30 10.18 0.64 -24.96
C ARG A 30 10.08 0.72 -23.44
N GLN A 31 11.09 0.24 -22.72
CA GLN A 31 11.07 0.23 -21.26
C GLN A 31 11.05 1.65 -20.66
N ALA A 32 11.91 2.53 -21.17
CA ALA A 32 11.91 3.94 -20.78
C ALA A 32 10.57 4.63 -21.10
N PHE A 33 9.99 4.33 -22.26
CA PHE A 33 8.70 4.87 -22.68
C PHE A 33 7.58 4.45 -21.72
N ILE A 34 7.54 3.19 -21.27
CA ILE A 34 6.54 2.74 -20.28
C ILE A 34 6.67 3.53 -18.97
N LEU A 35 7.89 3.78 -18.50
CA LEU A 35 8.13 4.53 -17.26
C LEU A 35 7.64 5.99 -17.39
N VAL A 36 7.92 6.63 -18.52
CA VAL A 36 7.38 7.96 -18.84
C VAL A 36 5.86 7.94 -18.95
N CYS A 37 5.28 6.91 -19.57
CA CYS A 37 3.82 6.76 -19.68
C CYS A 37 3.15 6.63 -18.31
N VAL A 38 3.74 5.89 -17.37
CA VAL A 38 3.22 5.78 -15.99
C VAL A 38 3.11 7.18 -15.36
N TYR A 39 4.15 8.00 -15.46
CA TYR A 39 4.12 9.37 -14.96
C TYR A 39 3.13 10.26 -15.72
N GLY A 40 3.09 10.16 -17.05
CA GLY A 40 2.14 10.88 -17.89
C GLY A 40 0.68 10.56 -17.54
N MET A 41 0.38 9.28 -17.28
CA MET A 41 -0.96 8.85 -16.84
C MET A 41 -1.34 9.39 -15.47
N PHE A 42 -0.37 9.50 -14.55
CA PHE A 42 -0.60 10.13 -13.25
C PHE A 42 -1.04 11.60 -13.41
N MET A 43 -0.27 12.39 -14.15
CA MET A 43 -0.58 13.80 -14.44
C MET A 43 -1.92 13.97 -15.16
N LEU A 44 -2.21 13.09 -16.14
CA LEU A 44 -3.46 13.13 -16.88
C LEU A 44 -4.67 12.82 -15.98
N CYS A 45 -4.52 11.91 -15.01
CA CYS A 45 -5.57 11.67 -14.03
C CYS A 45 -5.77 12.85 -13.07
N GLU A 46 -4.70 13.53 -12.65
CA GLU A 46 -4.79 14.72 -11.79
C GLU A 46 -5.53 15.87 -12.48
N THR A 47 -5.18 16.17 -13.74
CA THR A 47 -5.87 17.23 -14.53
C THR A 47 -7.36 16.96 -14.71
N CYS A 48 -7.76 15.69 -14.82
CA CYS A 48 -9.16 15.27 -14.92
C CYS A 48 -9.90 15.21 -13.57
N SER A 49 -9.30 15.65 -12.46
CA SER A 49 -9.87 15.54 -11.10
C SER A 49 -10.25 14.10 -10.71
N ALA A 50 -9.63 13.10 -11.36
CA ALA A 50 -9.81 11.68 -11.11
C ALA A 50 -8.82 11.20 -10.03
N SER A 51 -9.01 9.99 -9.48
CA SER A 51 -8.04 9.41 -8.53
C SER A 51 -6.84 8.87 -9.31
N PRO A 52 -5.64 9.49 -9.19
CA PRO A 52 -4.48 9.09 -9.99
C PRO A 52 -4.04 7.66 -9.67
N ALA A 53 -4.09 7.28 -8.40
CA ALA A 53 -3.73 5.93 -7.96
C ALA A 53 -4.61 4.85 -8.62
N LEU A 54 -5.94 5.04 -8.64
CA LEU A 54 -6.86 4.07 -9.26
C LEU A 54 -6.69 4.01 -10.77
N GLY A 55 -6.54 5.16 -11.44
CA GLY A 55 -6.31 5.21 -12.89
C GLY A 55 -5.02 4.51 -13.30
N LEU A 56 -3.95 4.69 -12.51
CA LEU A 56 -2.65 4.08 -12.76
C LEU A 56 -2.65 2.56 -12.54
N VAL A 57 -3.37 2.08 -11.53
CA VAL A 57 -3.55 0.64 -11.29
C VAL A 57 -4.29 -0.01 -12.46
N VAL A 58 -5.39 0.60 -12.92
CA VAL A 58 -6.15 0.07 -14.07
C VAL A 58 -5.30 0.11 -15.35
N PHE A 59 -4.55 1.19 -15.56
CA PHE A 59 -3.58 1.29 -16.65
C PHE A 59 -2.55 0.16 -16.60
N GLY A 60 -1.96 -0.12 -15.43
CA GLY A 60 -0.98 -1.18 -15.25
C GLY A 60 -1.53 -2.59 -15.50
N ILE A 61 -2.74 -2.87 -15.00
CA ILE A 61 -3.43 -4.15 -15.24
C ILE A 61 -3.70 -4.36 -16.74
N MET A 62 -4.24 -3.33 -17.41
CA MET A 62 -4.53 -3.40 -18.85
C MET A 62 -3.25 -3.53 -19.67
N LEU A 63 -2.19 -2.80 -19.33
CA LEU A 63 -0.89 -2.91 -19.99
C LEU A 63 -0.30 -4.31 -19.80
N SER A 64 -0.47 -4.93 -18.63
CA SER A 64 -0.07 -6.31 -18.38
C SER A 64 -0.86 -7.33 -19.22
N SER A 65 -2.14 -7.06 -19.52
CA SER A 65 -2.92 -7.92 -20.43
C SER A 65 -2.41 -7.84 -21.87
N TYR A 66 -1.96 -6.68 -22.32
CA TYR A 66 -1.35 -6.52 -23.66
C TYR A 66 0.07 -7.07 -23.77
N ARG A 67 0.64 -7.59 -22.67
CA ARG A 67 2.02 -8.11 -22.60
C ARG A 67 2.26 -9.29 -23.53
N GLU A 68 1.25 -10.11 -23.79
CA GLU A 68 1.35 -11.28 -24.68
C GLU A 68 1.70 -10.90 -26.13
N LYS A 69 1.53 -9.63 -26.51
CA LYS A 69 1.89 -9.11 -27.83
C LYS A 69 3.35 -8.62 -27.92
N PHE A 70 4.09 -8.60 -26.82
CA PHE A 70 5.48 -8.16 -26.77
C PHE A 70 6.47 -9.33 -26.81
N THR A 71 7.69 -9.07 -27.26
CA THR A 71 8.77 -10.08 -27.27
C THR A 71 9.09 -10.54 -25.84
N PRO A 72 9.12 -11.86 -25.57
CA PRO A 72 9.12 -12.41 -24.21
C PRO A 72 10.32 -11.95 -23.36
N GLU A 73 11.51 -11.84 -23.97
CA GLU A 73 12.75 -11.46 -23.30
C GLU A 73 12.71 -10.05 -22.69
N THR A 74 12.08 -9.08 -23.38
CA THR A 74 11.97 -7.70 -22.88
C THR A 74 10.99 -7.56 -21.73
N THR A 75 9.96 -8.41 -21.72
CA THR A 75 8.91 -8.35 -20.69
C THR A 75 9.38 -8.91 -19.36
N ALA A 76 10.26 -9.92 -19.36
CA ALA A 76 10.87 -10.48 -18.15
C ALA A 76 11.79 -9.46 -17.48
N MET A 77 12.72 -8.87 -18.24
CA MET A 77 13.61 -7.81 -17.75
C MET A 77 12.85 -6.61 -17.18
N ALA A 78 11.76 -6.19 -17.84
CA ALA A 78 10.92 -5.11 -17.33
C ALA A 78 10.25 -5.49 -16.00
N LEU A 79 9.72 -6.71 -15.88
CA LEU A 79 9.05 -7.16 -14.67
C LEU A 79 10.00 -7.27 -13.48
N GLU A 80 11.23 -7.78 -13.70
CA GLU A 80 12.27 -7.79 -12.67
C GLU A 80 12.65 -6.38 -12.21
N LEU A 81 12.80 -5.43 -13.15
CA LEU A 81 13.05 -4.04 -12.83
C LEU A 81 11.90 -3.41 -12.03
N TRP A 82 10.64 -3.67 -12.41
CA TRP A 82 9.47 -3.20 -11.66
C TRP A 82 9.36 -3.82 -10.27
N ALA A 83 9.69 -5.11 -10.13
CA ALA A 83 9.75 -5.79 -8.84
C ALA A 83 10.83 -5.19 -7.94
N ALA A 84 12.01 -4.90 -8.49
CA ALA A 84 13.09 -4.22 -7.77
C ALA A 84 12.66 -2.81 -7.33
N MET A 85 12.08 -2.00 -8.23
CA MET A 85 11.60 -0.66 -7.87
C MET A 85 10.50 -0.70 -6.79
N GLY A 86 9.57 -1.67 -6.87
CA GLY A 86 8.55 -1.86 -5.84
C GLY A 86 9.14 -2.27 -4.48
N TYR A 87 10.21 -3.07 -4.48
CA TYR A 87 10.95 -3.40 -3.26
C TYR A 87 11.63 -2.17 -2.65
N TRP A 88 12.36 -1.39 -3.46
CA TRP A 88 13.00 -0.14 -3.02
C TRP A 88 11.99 0.86 -2.46
N ALA A 89 10.86 1.06 -3.15
CA ALA A 89 9.82 1.96 -2.70
C ALA A 89 9.27 1.57 -1.32
N ASN A 90 9.00 0.27 -1.09
CA ASN A 90 8.53 -0.20 0.21
C ASN A 90 9.54 0.09 1.34
N ASN A 91 10.83 -0.15 1.11
CA ASN A 91 11.86 0.15 2.12
C ASN A 91 11.89 1.65 2.47
N VAL A 92 11.82 2.51 1.46
CA VAL A 92 11.80 3.97 1.64
C VAL A 92 10.55 4.39 2.44
N ILE A 93 9.37 3.85 2.12
CA ILE A 93 8.12 4.13 2.84
C ILE A 93 8.25 3.71 4.32
N PHE A 94 8.81 2.54 4.61
CA PHE A 94 8.98 2.08 6.00
C PHE A 94 9.99 2.94 6.78
N ILE A 95 11.09 3.35 6.15
CA ILE A 95 12.07 4.26 6.77
C ILE A 95 11.41 5.60 7.11
N PHE A 96 10.66 6.19 6.17
CA PHE A 96 9.96 7.45 6.39
C PHE A 96 8.84 7.33 7.43
N ALA A 97 8.08 6.24 7.43
CA ALA A 97 7.07 5.96 8.45
C ALA A 97 7.70 5.87 9.84
N GLY A 98 8.81 5.12 9.98
CA GLY A 98 9.55 5.02 11.24
C GLY A 98 10.10 6.37 11.70
N PHE A 99 10.65 7.16 10.78
CA PHE A 99 11.13 8.52 11.09
C PHE A 99 9.99 9.44 11.57
N CYS A 100 8.85 9.42 10.89
CA CYS A 100 7.68 10.22 11.26
C CYS A 100 7.16 9.84 12.65
N VAL A 101 7.05 8.54 12.94
CA VAL A 101 6.68 8.05 14.28
C VAL A 101 7.70 8.45 15.33
N GLY A 102 9.00 8.32 15.04
CA GLY A 102 10.07 8.74 15.94
C GLY A 102 9.96 10.22 16.30
N MET A 103 9.80 11.10 15.31
CA MET A 103 9.63 12.53 15.58
C MET A 103 8.42 12.82 16.47
N GLU A 104 7.29 12.14 16.26
CA GLU A 104 6.07 12.34 17.05
C GLU A 104 6.21 11.89 18.52
N ILE A 105 6.97 10.83 18.76
CA ILE A 105 7.26 10.33 20.11
C ILE A 105 8.29 11.25 20.80
N PHE A 106 9.40 11.58 20.12
CA PHE A 106 10.48 12.36 20.72
C PHE A 106 10.16 13.86 20.86
N SER A 107 9.41 14.46 19.93
CA SER A 107 9.09 15.90 19.98
C SER A 107 8.22 16.28 21.18
N HIS A 108 7.42 15.35 21.71
CA HIS A 108 6.66 15.57 22.94
C HIS A 108 7.57 15.48 24.18
N SER A 109 8.57 14.59 24.13
CA SER A 109 9.58 14.44 25.18
C SER A 109 10.36 15.74 25.43
N SER A 110 10.71 16.50 24.37
CA SER A 110 11.45 17.77 24.52
C SER A 110 10.62 18.94 25.06
N HIS A 111 9.32 19.04 24.75
CA HIS A 111 8.45 20.08 25.33
C HIS A 111 8.08 19.76 26.79
N ASN A 112 8.00 18.47 27.13
CA ASN A 112 7.81 18.01 28.51
C ASN A 112 9.03 18.27 29.40
N LEU A 113 10.26 18.31 28.85
CA LEU A 113 11.47 18.68 29.59
C LEU A 113 11.39 20.11 30.16
N TYR A 114 10.79 21.06 29.42
CA TYR A 114 10.60 22.44 29.91
C TYR A 114 9.52 22.52 31.00
N ARG A 115 8.46 21.70 30.89
CA ARG A 115 7.40 21.60 31.91
C ARG A 115 7.87 20.87 33.17
N GLN A 116 8.82 19.95 33.04
CA GLN A 116 9.43 19.14 34.11
C GLN A 116 10.24 19.98 35.12
N LEU A 117 10.70 21.18 34.74
CA LEU A 117 11.39 22.10 35.64
C LEU A 117 10.44 22.83 36.63
N HIS A 118 9.12 22.85 36.40
CA HIS A 118 8.19 23.74 37.13
C HIS A 118 7.17 23.06 38.06
N GLY A 119 7.47 21.88 38.63
CA GLY A 119 6.83 21.46 39.88
C GLY A 119 6.13 20.09 39.88
N SER A 120 6.74 19.19 40.65
CA SER A 120 6.17 18.15 41.52
C SER A 120 4.79 17.57 41.18
N THR A 121 4.76 16.35 40.61
CA THR A 121 4.08 15.14 41.14
C THR A 121 4.20 14.00 40.09
N TYR A 122 4.98 12.97 40.44
CA TYR A 122 5.02 11.58 39.94
C TYR A 122 4.71 11.23 38.46
N TYR A 123 5.74 10.78 37.72
CA TYR A 123 5.73 9.71 36.70
C TYR A 123 4.58 9.62 35.66
N GLU A 124 4.17 10.72 35.03
CA GLU A 124 3.32 10.68 33.81
C GLU A 124 4.13 10.93 32.52
N ILE A 125 5.35 10.40 32.45
CA ILE A 125 5.98 10.19 31.14
C ILE A 125 5.53 8.80 30.66
N ASP A 126 5.02 8.76 29.43
CA ASP A 126 5.09 7.62 28.51
C ASP A 126 4.00 6.54 28.54
N MET A 127 3.02 6.54 29.46
CA MET A 127 2.00 5.47 29.46
C MET A 127 0.90 5.64 28.40
N GLU A 128 0.47 6.86 28.04
CA GLU A 128 -0.62 7.01 27.06
C GLU A 128 -0.14 6.70 25.63
N ASP A 129 1.00 7.24 25.19
CA ASP A 129 1.57 6.94 23.87
C ASP A 129 2.06 5.48 23.77
N MET A 130 2.64 4.90 24.82
CA MET A 130 2.93 3.44 24.87
C MET A 130 1.66 2.61 24.93
N SER A 131 0.62 3.06 25.63
CA SER A 131 -0.68 2.37 25.64
C SER A 131 -1.32 2.37 24.26
N ILE A 132 -1.19 3.44 23.47
CA ILE A 132 -1.68 3.49 22.08
C ILE A 132 -0.88 2.54 21.19
N LEU A 133 0.44 2.42 21.40
CA LEU A 133 1.25 1.43 20.68
C LEU A 133 0.87 -0.01 21.04
N ILE A 134 0.64 -0.29 22.33
CA ILE A 134 0.20 -1.59 22.85
C ILE A 134 -1.23 -1.91 22.40
N GLU A 135 -2.14 -0.94 22.43
CA GLU A 135 -3.50 -1.04 21.89
C GLU A 135 -3.44 -1.33 20.39
N GLY A 136 -2.56 -0.66 19.64
CA GLY A 136 -2.32 -0.96 18.22
C GLY A 136 -1.83 -2.39 18.01
N MET A 137 -0.94 -2.88 18.88
CA MET A 137 -0.47 -4.27 18.83
C MET A 137 -1.59 -5.26 19.16
N LEU A 138 -2.45 -4.93 20.13
CA LEU A 138 -3.61 -5.74 20.52
C LEU A 138 -4.74 -5.69 19.48
N LEU A 139 -4.82 -4.61 18.70
CA LEU A 139 -5.74 -4.43 17.58
C LEU A 139 -5.29 -5.20 16.34
N SER A 140 -4.01 -5.55 16.19
CA SER A 140 -3.49 -6.30 15.02
C SER A 140 -4.21 -7.62 14.66
N PRO A 141 -4.73 -8.45 15.58
CA PRO A 141 -5.56 -9.61 15.21
C PRO A 141 -6.90 -9.21 14.58
N ILE A 142 -7.47 -8.05 14.90
CA ILE A 142 -8.78 -7.63 14.38
C ILE A 142 -8.80 -7.50 12.85
N PRO A 143 -7.89 -6.75 12.17
CA PRO A 143 -7.86 -6.69 10.71
C PRO A 143 -7.52 -8.06 10.10
N PHE A 144 -6.77 -8.90 10.80
CA PHE A 144 -6.46 -10.25 10.36
C PHE A 144 -7.73 -11.13 10.31
N PHE A 145 -8.50 -11.18 11.39
CA PHE A 145 -9.78 -11.89 11.43
C PHE A 145 -10.81 -11.29 10.50
N ALA A 146 -10.91 -9.96 10.43
CA ALA A 146 -11.79 -9.27 9.49
C ALA A 146 -11.48 -9.65 8.03
N ARG A 147 -10.19 -9.81 7.70
CA ARG A 147 -9.79 -10.23 6.34
C ARG A 147 -10.15 -11.69 6.05
N ILE A 148 -9.86 -12.62 6.97
CA ILE A 148 -10.28 -14.03 6.83
C ILE A 148 -11.80 -14.12 6.66
N ALA A 149 -12.55 -13.38 7.48
CA ALA A 149 -14.01 -13.31 7.39
C ALA A 149 -14.46 -12.75 6.03
N SER A 150 -13.85 -11.65 5.56
CA SER A 150 -14.20 -11.04 4.27
C SER A 150 -14.00 -11.99 3.09
N ILE A 151 -12.90 -12.75 3.08
CA ILE A 151 -12.59 -13.70 2.00
C ILE A 151 -13.49 -14.94 2.10
N TYR A 152 -13.78 -15.40 3.31
CA TYR A 152 -14.76 -16.47 3.52
C TYR A 152 -16.14 -16.08 2.98
N ILE A 153 -16.62 -14.87 3.29
CA ILE A 153 -17.88 -14.33 2.78
C ILE A 153 -17.83 -14.22 1.25
N PHE A 154 -16.73 -13.71 0.70
CA PHE A 154 -16.54 -13.58 -0.75
C PHE A 154 -16.58 -14.95 -1.45
N CYS A 155 -15.88 -15.96 -0.94
CA CYS A 155 -15.91 -17.31 -1.49
C CYS A 155 -17.32 -17.94 -1.41
N LYS A 156 -18.03 -17.71 -0.30
CA LYS A 156 -19.41 -18.20 -0.13
C LYS A 156 -20.37 -17.52 -1.13
N PHE A 157 -20.23 -16.21 -1.31
CA PHE A 157 -21.00 -15.45 -2.27
C PHE A 157 -20.68 -15.86 -3.72
N TRP A 158 -19.40 -16.05 -4.05
CA TRP A 158 -18.98 -16.48 -5.38
C TRP A 158 -19.48 -17.90 -5.72
N LYS A 159 -19.51 -18.80 -4.73
CA LYS A 159 -20.12 -20.13 -4.86
C LYS A 159 -21.62 -20.07 -5.14
N LEU A 160 -22.31 -19.04 -4.65
CA LEU A 160 -23.73 -18.83 -4.92
C LEU A 160 -23.96 -18.29 -6.34
N ILE A 161 -23.03 -17.48 -6.85
CA ILE A 161 -23.17 -16.79 -8.15
C ILE A 161 -22.62 -17.60 -9.34
N SER A 162 -21.68 -18.52 -9.12
CA SER A 162 -20.91 -19.17 -10.18
C SER A 162 -20.73 -20.68 -9.93
N SER A 163 -21.01 -21.51 -10.95
CA SER A 163 -20.86 -22.97 -10.93
C SER A 163 -19.41 -23.47 -11.06
N GLN A 164 -18.42 -22.58 -11.06
CA GLN A 164 -17.02 -22.99 -11.14
C GLN A 164 -16.52 -23.60 -9.81
N PRO A 165 -15.63 -24.60 -9.85
CA PRO A 165 -15.12 -25.26 -8.66
C PRO A 165 -14.40 -24.28 -7.74
N THR A 166 -14.73 -24.32 -6.45
CA THR A 166 -14.10 -23.49 -5.43
C THR A 166 -12.61 -23.83 -5.30
N PRO A 167 -11.72 -22.84 -5.12
CA PRO A 167 -10.29 -23.09 -4.98
C PRO A 167 -10.00 -24.01 -3.78
N PRO A 168 -8.96 -24.87 -3.87
CA PRO A 168 -8.56 -25.77 -2.79
C PRO A 168 -8.13 -25.01 -1.53
N ARG A 169 -8.22 -25.66 -0.37
CA ARG A 169 -8.01 -25.03 0.96
C ARG A 169 -6.62 -24.39 1.13
N SER A 170 -5.60 -24.87 0.43
CA SER A 170 -4.26 -24.28 0.40
C SER A 170 -4.28 -22.86 -0.18
N ASP A 171 -5.01 -22.67 -1.27
CA ASP A 171 -5.04 -21.42 -2.03
C ASP A 171 -5.85 -20.38 -1.27
N PHE A 172 -6.87 -20.81 -0.52
CA PHE A 172 -7.60 -19.95 0.41
C PHE A 172 -6.69 -19.34 1.47
N THR A 173 -5.81 -20.15 2.08
CA THR A 173 -4.86 -19.61 3.07
C THR A 173 -3.91 -18.61 2.41
N ILE A 174 -3.34 -18.94 1.25
CA ILE A 174 -2.45 -18.04 0.52
C ILE A 174 -3.17 -16.73 0.17
N LEU A 175 -4.42 -16.78 -0.28
CA LEU A 175 -5.24 -15.62 -0.60
C LEU A 175 -5.55 -14.76 0.64
N ALA A 176 -5.79 -15.39 1.79
CA ALA A 176 -6.02 -14.70 3.05
C ALA A 176 -4.78 -13.93 3.55
N TYR A 177 -3.60 -14.50 3.35
CA TYR A 177 -2.33 -13.88 3.74
C TYR A 177 -1.75 -12.93 2.68
N ALA A 178 -2.11 -13.10 1.39
CA ALA A 178 -1.68 -12.22 0.31
C ALA A 178 -2.42 -10.86 0.39
N GLY A 179 -1.74 -9.86 0.94
CA GLY A 179 -2.23 -8.47 0.99
C GLY A 179 -2.16 -7.79 2.35
N LEU A 180 -1.48 -8.39 3.32
CA LEU A 180 -1.21 -7.76 4.63
C LEU A 180 -0.11 -6.67 4.59
N ARG A 181 0.22 -6.12 3.42
CA ARG A 181 1.27 -5.11 3.26
C ARG A 181 0.70 -3.70 3.48
N GLY A 182 0.96 -3.15 4.66
CA GLY A 182 0.46 -1.86 5.13
C GLY A 182 1.19 -0.60 4.65
N ALA A 183 2.02 -0.68 3.60
CA ALA A 183 2.75 0.50 3.10
C ALA A 183 1.81 1.60 2.59
N LEU A 184 0.74 1.24 1.88
CA LEU A 184 -0.28 2.20 1.44
C LEU A 184 -1.04 2.83 2.62
N GLY A 185 -1.35 2.03 3.64
CA GLY A 185 -2.02 2.52 4.86
C GLY A 185 -1.14 3.50 5.63
N LEU A 186 0.16 3.23 5.71
CA LEU A 186 1.16 4.13 6.30
C LEU A 186 1.24 5.46 5.55
N ILE A 187 1.34 5.43 4.21
CA ILE A 187 1.37 6.66 3.41
C ILE A 187 0.10 7.48 3.65
N LEU A 188 -1.06 6.84 3.62
CA LEU A 188 -2.34 7.53 3.82
C LEU A 188 -2.43 8.14 5.22
N ALA A 189 -1.95 7.44 6.25
CA ALA A 189 -1.89 7.95 7.61
C ALA A 189 -0.94 9.15 7.75
N MET A 190 0.22 9.10 7.08
CA MET A 190 1.18 10.21 7.05
C MET A 190 0.62 11.43 6.29
N GLU A 191 -0.04 11.21 5.15
CA GLU A 191 -0.69 12.27 4.39
C GLU A 191 -1.81 12.92 5.22
N LEU A 192 -2.63 12.11 5.88
CA LEU A 192 -3.67 12.60 6.79
C LEU A 192 -3.06 13.44 7.91
N ARG A 193 -1.96 12.99 8.52
CA ARG A 193 -1.22 13.73 9.56
C ARG A 193 -0.72 15.07 9.05
N SER A 194 -0.12 15.09 7.86
CA SER A 194 0.41 16.29 7.22
C SER A 194 -0.70 17.31 6.89
N LYS A 195 -1.90 16.83 6.50
CA LYS A 195 -3.02 17.70 6.11
C LYS A 195 -3.82 18.27 7.28
N LEU A 196 -4.10 17.47 8.32
CA LEU A 196 -4.96 17.88 9.43
C LEU A 196 -4.19 18.35 10.67
N GLY A 197 -3.00 17.82 10.96
CA GLY A 197 -2.21 18.19 12.15
C GLY A 197 -2.82 17.85 13.52
N ASP A 198 -4.07 17.39 13.57
CA ASP A 198 -4.82 17.15 14.80
C ASP A 198 -4.25 16.03 15.70
N PRO A 199 -4.51 16.09 17.03
CA PRO A 199 -4.07 15.05 17.98
C PRO A 199 -4.68 13.68 17.66
N MET A 200 -5.90 13.62 17.12
CA MET A 200 -6.53 12.37 16.69
C MET A 200 -5.77 11.71 15.54
N THR A 201 -5.24 12.51 14.62
CA THR A 201 -4.47 12.01 13.50
C THR A 201 -3.10 11.47 13.93
N LYS A 202 -2.52 12.03 15.01
CA LYS A 202 -1.35 11.42 15.68
C LYS A 202 -1.67 10.00 16.14
N LYS A 203 -2.81 9.82 16.85
CA LYS A 203 -3.24 8.50 17.35
C LYS A 203 -3.43 7.51 16.20
N ILE A 204 -4.07 7.93 15.10
CA ILE A 204 -4.28 7.08 13.91
C ILE A 204 -2.95 6.66 13.26
N LEU A 205 -1.99 7.58 13.14
CA LEU A 205 -0.67 7.28 12.58
C LEU A 205 0.08 6.24 13.44
N LEU A 206 0.13 6.44 14.76
CA LEU A 206 0.77 5.52 15.69
C LEU A 206 0.11 4.13 15.67
N LEU A 207 -1.22 4.09 15.66
CA LEU A 207 -2.00 2.86 15.58
C LEU A 207 -1.74 2.10 14.27
N THR A 208 -1.73 2.81 13.14
CA THR A 208 -1.50 2.22 11.81
C THR A 208 -0.08 1.67 11.68
N CYS A 209 0.90 2.36 12.26
CA CYS A 209 2.29 1.89 12.27
C CYS A 209 2.48 0.65 13.15
N SER A 210 1.94 0.66 14.37
CA SER A 210 2.03 -0.49 15.29
C SER A 210 1.34 -1.74 14.71
N THR A 211 0.10 -1.58 14.22
CA THR A 211 -0.64 -2.68 13.57
C THR A 211 0.10 -3.23 12.35
N THR A 212 0.62 -2.35 11.47
CA THR A 212 1.37 -2.76 10.28
C THR A 212 2.65 -3.51 10.65
N PHE A 213 3.38 -3.06 11.66
CA PHE A 213 4.60 -3.72 12.12
C PHE A 213 4.31 -5.15 12.61
N VAL A 214 3.30 -5.33 13.46
CA VAL A 214 2.93 -6.65 14.00
C VAL A 214 2.44 -7.58 12.89
N CYS A 215 1.64 -7.06 11.95
CA CYS A 215 1.22 -7.78 10.76
C CYS A 215 2.40 -8.30 9.94
N LEU A 216 3.42 -7.46 9.71
CA LEU A 216 4.63 -7.86 8.97
C LEU A 216 5.43 -8.93 9.71
N VAL A 217 5.65 -8.77 11.02
CA VAL A 217 6.38 -9.76 11.84
C VAL A 217 5.70 -11.12 11.79
N PHE A 218 4.37 -11.15 11.93
CA PHE A 218 3.60 -12.40 11.88
C PHE A 218 3.66 -13.07 10.50
N GLN A 219 3.63 -12.26 9.43
CA GLN A 219 3.72 -12.77 8.05
C GLN A 219 5.11 -13.35 7.75
N VAL A 220 6.19 -12.68 8.20
CA VAL A 220 7.57 -13.16 8.03
C VAL A 220 7.79 -14.47 8.78
N GLY A 221 7.35 -14.57 10.04
CA GLY A 221 7.51 -15.78 10.85
C GLY A 221 6.83 -17.03 10.28
N ARG A 222 5.79 -16.86 9.45
CA ARG A 222 5.08 -17.97 8.76
C ARG A 222 5.69 -18.31 7.40
N GLY A 223 6.36 -17.36 6.74
CA GLY A 223 7.02 -17.57 5.46
C GLY A 223 8.28 -18.45 5.54
N GLN A 224 8.85 -18.63 6.74
CA GLN A 224 10.07 -19.40 6.98
C GLN A 224 9.81 -20.89 7.29
N ASN A 225 8.54 -21.27 7.52
CA ASN A 225 8.10 -22.65 7.80
C ASN A 225 7.52 -23.37 6.54
N ARG A 226 7.81 -22.86 5.35
CA ARG A 226 7.54 -23.50 4.05
C ARG A 226 8.81 -23.48 3.22
#